data_AF-A0A501WZ21-F1
#
_entry.id   AF-A0A501WZ21-F1
#
_cell.length_a   1.000
_cell.length_b   1.000
_cell.length_c   1.000
_cell.angle_alpha   90.00
_cell.angle_beta   90.00
_cell.angle_gamma   90.00
#
_symmetry.space_group_name_H-M   'P 1'
#
loop_
_entity.id
_entity.type
_entity.pdbx_description
1 polymer ?
#
loop_
_entity_poly.entity_id
_entity_poly.type
_entity_poly.pdbx_seq_one_letter_code
_entity_poly.pdbx_strand_id
1 'polypeptide(L)'
;MSVGIYEEPLPCGGKLKVNKESWEISYYFSGPDSRYNGTFVSVPGESVERYISAFIDNWEDYKKLQESIPKGGDFSTVGKMGMSIRLGNFAEGVCIQSYHMPISSEQDLKKVISGYRYASQRALQIQQFLVSL
;
A
#
# COMPACT_ATOMS: atom_id res chain seq x y z
N MET A 1 4.34 28.25 10.61
CA MET A 1 5.50 27.51 11.14
C MET A 1 5.71 26.31 10.23
N SER A 2 6.89 26.13 9.63
CA SER A 2 7.16 24.96 8.81
C SER A 2 7.21 23.73 9.70
N VAL A 3 6.25 22.83 9.57
CA VAL A 3 6.26 21.56 10.29
C VAL A 3 7.35 20.71 9.65
N GLY A 4 8.44 20.43 10.37
CA GLY A 4 9.49 19.52 9.89
C GLY A 4 8.87 18.15 9.61
N ILE A 5 9.12 17.62 8.41
CA ILE A 5 8.66 16.29 8.02
C ILE A 5 9.87 15.36 8.01
N TYR A 6 9.79 14.28 8.77
CA TYR A 6 10.71 13.15 8.67
C TYR A 6 10.23 12.21 7.57
N GLU A 7 11.14 11.78 6.69
CA GLU A 7 10.85 10.78 5.66
C GLU A 7 11.86 9.62 5.71
N GLU A 8 11.37 8.39 5.59
CA GLU A 8 12.19 7.17 5.53
C GLU A 8 11.62 6.18 4.49
N PRO A 9 12.44 5.57 3.62
CA PRO A 9 11.97 4.52 2.72
C PRO A 9 11.57 3.26 3.50
N LEU A 10 10.47 2.62 3.11
CA LEU A 10 9.95 1.42 3.74
C LEU A 10 10.21 0.15 2.89
N PRO A 11 10.38 -1.02 3.53
CA PRO A 11 10.53 -2.29 2.82
C PRO A 11 9.36 -2.63 1.89
N CYS A 12 8.16 -2.10 2.15
CA CYS A 12 6.97 -2.28 1.31
C CYS A 12 6.96 -1.41 0.03
N GLY A 13 8.06 -0.70 -0.28
CA GLY A 13 8.21 0.13 -1.48
C GLY A 13 7.65 1.55 -1.35
N GLY A 14 6.96 1.86 -0.24
CA GLY A 14 6.52 3.21 0.10
C GLY A 14 7.57 3.99 0.88
N LYS A 15 7.19 5.17 1.35
CA LYS A 15 7.94 5.99 2.30
C LYS A 15 7.08 6.25 3.53
N LEU A 16 7.65 6.09 4.72
CA LEU A 16 7.08 6.62 5.94
C LEU A 16 7.29 8.13 5.95
N LYS A 17 6.22 8.90 6.15
CA LYS A 17 6.28 10.34 6.39
C LYS A 17 5.69 10.65 7.75
N VAL A 18 6.42 11.38 8.59
CA VAL A 18 6.02 11.69 9.96
C VAL A 18 6.17 13.17 10.23
N ASN A 19 5.14 13.76 10.81
CA ASN A 19 5.18 15.08 11.44
C ASN A 19 4.71 14.96 12.90
N LYS A 20 4.69 16.09 13.64
CA LYS A 20 4.32 16.08 15.07
C LYS A 20 2.90 15.58 15.36
N GLU A 21 1.97 15.73 14.42
CA GLU A 21 0.54 15.49 14.61
C GLU A 21 0.08 14.19 13.96
N SER A 22 0.68 13.82 12.82
CA SER A 22 0.25 12.70 12.00
C SER A 22 1.42 12.03 11.28
N TRP A 23 1.13 10.86 10.72
CA TRP A 23 2.05 10.14 9.86
C TRP A 23 1.26 9.38 8.78
N GLU A 24 1.94 9.02 7.71
CA GLU A 24 1.38 8.27 6.60
C GLU A 24 2.43 7.37 5.94
N ILE A 25 1.96 6.34 5.25
CA ILE A 25 2.75 5.61 4.25
C ILE A 25 2.40 6.19 2.89
N SER A 26 3.39 6.79 2.24
CA SER A 26 3.24 7.45 0.95
C SER A 26 3.88 6.63 -0.17
N TYR A 27 3.14 6.40 -1.24
CA TYR A 27 3.60 5.78 -2.46
C TYR A 27 3.60 6.80 -3.60
N TYR A 28 4.61 6.68 -4.46
CA TYR A 28 4.66 7.37 -5.73
C TYR A 28 4.89 6.36 -6.84
N PHE A 29 3.95 6.27 -7.77
CA PHE A 29 4.06 5.45 -8.96
C PHE A 29 4.26 6.37 -10.16
N SER A 30 5.46 6.34 -10.76
CA SER A 30 5.76 7.14 -11.94
C SER A 30 4.83 6.80 -13.10
N GLY A 31 4.33 7.83 -13.78
CA GLY A 31 3.58 7.67 -15.02
C GLY A 31 4.44 7.02 -16.12
N PRO A 32 3.80 6.42 -17.15
CA PRO A 32 4.50 5.77 -18.26
C PRO A 32 5.31 6.76 -19.12
N ASP A 33 4.90 8.02 -19.16
CA ASP A 33 5.68 9.12 -19.69
C ASP A 33 5.72 10.26 -18.64
N SER A 34 6.80 11.06 -18.63
CA SER A 34 6.93 12.20 -17.69
C SER A 34 5.95 13.34 -17.97
N ARG A 35 4.90 13.10 -18.77
CA ARG A 35 3.89 14.10 -19.17
C ARG A 35 2.70 14.13 -18.23
N TYR A 36 2.41 13.02 -17.56
CA TYR A 36 1.38 12.97 -16.51
C TYR A 36 2.03 12.97 -15.13
N ASN A 37 1.45 13.72 -14.20
CA ASN A 37 1.79 13.61 -12.78
C ASN A 37 1.53 12.16 -12.37
N GLY A 38 2.56 11.47 -11.87
CA GLY A 38 2.43 10.08 -11.43
C GLY A 38 1.35 9.90 -10.36
N THR A 39 1.02 8.65 -10.05
CA THR A 39 0.00 8.34 -9.06
C THR A 39 0.59 8.43 -7.66
N PHE A 40 0.00 9.28 -6.81
CA PHE A 40 0.30 9.34 -5.39
C PHE A 40 -0.76 8.59 -4.61
N VAL A 41 -0.33 7.71 -3.72
CA VAL A 41 -1.23 7.00 -2.79
C VAL A 41 -0.74 7.25 -1.38
N SER A 42 -1.61 7.79 -0.54
CA SER A 42 -1.34 7.94 0.89
C SER A 42 -2.21 6.98 1.69
N VAL A 43 -1.57 6.28 2.62
CA VAL A 43 -2.23 5.51 3.68
C VAL A 43 -2.03 6.26 4.99
N PRO A 44 -3.05 6.95 5.51
CA PRO A 44 -2.97 7.63 6.79
C PRO A 44 -2.69 6.64 7.92
N GLY A 45 -1.87 7.03 8.90
CA GLY A 45 -1.47 6.19 10.03
C GLY A 45 -2.66 5.62 10.81
N GLU A 46 -3.72 6.41 11.00
CA GLU A 46 -4.98 5.97 11.64
C GLU A 46 -5.73 4.87 10.86
N SER A 47 -5.40 4.67 9.59
CA SER A 47 -6.03 3.70 8.70
C SER A 47 -5.17 2.46 8.46
N VAL A 48 -3.93 2.42 8.95
CA VAL A 48 -2.97 1.36 8.62
C VAL A 48 -3.48 -0.04 8.96
N GLU A 49 -4.07 -0.24 10.14
CA GLU A 49 -4.63 -1.55 10.50
C GLU A 49 -5.81 -1.94 9.59
N ARG A 50 -6.65 -0.97 9.18
CA ARG A 50 -7.74 -1.22 8.22
C ARG A 50 -7.19 -1.63 6.86
N TYR A 51 -6.09 -1.03 6.40
CA TYR A 51 -5.41 -1.43 5.17
C TYR A 51 -4.78 -2.82 5.29
N ILE A 52 -4.16 -3.17 6.43
CA ILE A 52 -3.63 -4.52 6.67
C ILE A 52 -4.75 -5.56 6.56
N SER A 53 -5.88 -5.35 7.25
CA SER A 53 -7.04 -6.23 7.15
C SER A 53 -7.57 -6.32 5.72
N ALA A 54 -7.66 -5.19 5.02
CA ALA A 54 -8.10 -5.17 3.63
C ALA A 54 -7.17 -5.96 2.70
N PHE A 55 -5.84 -5.87 2.86
CA PHE A 55 -4.89 -6.67 2.07
C PHE A 55 -5.08 -8.17 2.31
N ILE A 56 -5.27 -8.59 3.56
CA ILE A 56 -5.50 -10.00 3.91
C ILE A 56 -6.81 -10.50 3.29
N ASP A 57 -7.90 -9.75 3.48
CA ASP A 57 -9.21 -10.14 2.98
C ASP A 57 -9.25 -10.19 1.45
N ASN A 58 -8.70 -9.15 0.79
CA ASN A 58 -8.63 -9.09 -0.67
C ASN A 58 -7.71 -10.19 -1.23
N TRP A 59 -6.69 -10.61 -0.49
CA TRP A 59 -5.82 -11.73 -0.88
C TRP A 59 -6.56 -13.07 -0.85
N GLU A 60 -7.38 -13.31 0.18
CA GLU A 60 -8.24 -14.49 0.23
C GLU A 60 -9.25 -14.49 -0.92
N ASP A 61 -9.85 -13.34 -1.24
CA ASP A 61 -10.78 -13.22 -2.36
C ASP A 61 -10.07 -13.40 -3.71
N TYR A 62 -8.85 -12.88 -3.86
CA TYR A 62 -8.00 -13.13 -5.02
C TYR A 62 -7.75 -14.62 -5.24
N LYS A 63 -7.36 -15.36 -4.19
CA LYS A 63 -7.14 -16.83 -4.29
C LYS A 63 -8.41 -17.57 -4.73
N LYS A 64 -9.57 -17.24 -4.17
CA LYS A 64 -10.85 -17.86 -4.58
C LYS A 64 -11.20 -17.56 -6.04
N LEU A 65 -10.93 -16.33 -6.49
CA LEU A 65 -11.16 -15.94 -7.88
C LEU A 65 -10.21 -16.69 -8.83
N GLN A 66 -8.95 -16.92 -8.45
CA GLN A 66 -8.02 -17.73 -9.23
C GLN A 66 -8.52 -19.15 -9.46
N GLU A 67 -9.23 -19.74 -8.49
CA GLU A 67 -9.81 -21.08 -8.63
C GLU A 67 -11.07 -21.09 -9.51
N SER A 68 -11.79 -19.97 -9.56
CA SER A 68 -13.11 -19.87 -10.21
C SER A 68 -13.03 -19.41 -11.67
N ILE A 69 -11.98 -18.67 -12.05
CA ILE A 69 -11.86 -18.06 -13.38
C ILE A 69 -10.93 -18.92 -14.26
N PRO A 70 -11.36 -19.32 -15.47
CA PRO A 70 -10.52 -20.06 -16.41
C PRO A 70 -9.22 -19.29 -16.75
N LYS A 71 -8.11 -20.03 -16.81
CA LYS A 71 -6.81 -19.47 -17.21
C LYS A 71 -6.91 -18.80 -18.58
N GLY A 72 -6.42 -17.56 -18.68
CA GLY A 72 -6.36 -16.79 -19.94
C GLY A 72 -7.42 -15.70 -20.09
N GLY A 73 -8.35 -15.56 -19.14
CA GLY A 73 -9.23 -14.39 -19.08
C GLY A 73 -8.63 -13.23 -18.28
N ASP A 74 -8.85 -12.01 -18.73
CA ASP A 74 -8.61 -10.81 -17.92
C ASP A 74 -9.86 -10.51 -17.09
N PHE A 75 -9.70 -10.42 -15.78
CA PHE A 75 -10.78 -10.07 -14.85
C PHE A 75 -10.28 -9.06 -13.83
N SER A 76 -11.10 -8.06 -13.52
CA SER A 76 -10.80 -7.10 -12.47
C SER A 76 -12.05 -6.76 -11.69
N THR A 77 -11.93 -6.69 -10.37
CA THR A 77 -13.00 -6.25 -9.48
C THR A 77 -12.47 -5.29 -8.42
N VAL A 78 -13.37 -4.53 -7.82
CA VAL A 78 -13.06 -3.63 -6.71
C VAL A 78 -12.99 -4.43 -5.42
N GLY A 79 -11.85 -4.35 -4.73
CA GLY A 79 -11.64 -4.90 -3.40
C GLY A 79 -11.96 -3.90 -2.29
N LYS A 80 -11.76 -4.33 -1.05
CA LYS A 80 -11.92 -3.46 0.13
C LYS A 80 -10.97 -2.26 0.07
N MET A 81 -11.36 -1.16 0.71
CA MET A 81 -10.58 0.10 0.76
C MET A 81 -10.26 0.70 -0.62
N GLY A 82 -11.08 0.43 -1.64
CA GLY A 82 -10.86 0.94 -3.00
C GLY A 82 -9.69 0.26 -3.74
N MET A 83 -9.14 -0.81 -3.18
CA MET A 83 -8.13 -1.64 -3.83
C MET A 83 -8.72 -2.33 -5.07
N SER A 84 -7.87 -2.89 -5.92
CA SER A 84 -8.30 -3.67 -7.08
C SER A 84 -7.78 -5.09 -6.98
N ILE A 85 -8.63 -6.07 -7.29
CA ILE A 85 -8.23 -7.47 -7.42
C ILE A 85 -8.21 -7.77 -8.92
N ARG A 86 -7.05 -8.16 -9.44
CA ARG A 86 -6.81 -8.33 -10.88
C ARG A 86 -6.32 -9.73 -11.18
N LEU A 87 -6.91 -10.36 -12.18
CA LEU A 87 -6.52 -11.64 -12.76
C LEU A 87 -6.24 -11.42 -14.25
N GLY A 88 -5.17 -12.03 -14.76
CA GLY A 88 -4.76 -11.87 -16.17
C GLY A 88 -3.31 -11.44 -16.31
N ASN A 89 -2.92 -11.00 -17.51
CA ASN A 89 -1.50 -10.83 -17.84
C ASN A 89 -0.90 -9.50 -17.37
N PHE A 90 -1.73 -8.50 -17.03
CA PHE A 90 -1.27 -7.17 -16.66
C PHE A 90 -1.60 -6.83 -15.21
N ALA A 91 -0.54 -6.64 -14.41
CA ALA A 91 -0.62 -6.31 -12.99
C ALA A 91 -1.53 -7.28 -12.21
N GLU A 92 -1.34 -8.57 -12.41
CA GLU A 92 -2.06 -9.63 -11.69
C GLU A 92 -1.80 -9.52 -10.17
N GLY A 93 -2.86 -9.64 -9.36
CA GLY A 93 -2.77 -9.60 -7.91
C GLY A 93 -3.73 -8.60 -7.26
N VAL A 94 -3.52 -8.39 -5.96
CA VAL A 94 -4.19 -7.34 -5.19
C VAL A 94 -3.39 -6.05 -5.31
N CYS A 95 -3.96 -5.03 -5.93
CA CYS A 95 -3.35 -3.72 -6.15
C CYS A 95 -3.90 -2.69 -5.15
N ILE A 96 -3.01 -1.88 -4.57
CA ILE A 96 -3.41 -0.82 -3.63
C ILE A 96 -4.30 0.24 -4.30
N GLN A 97 -4.05 0.53 -5.59
CA GLN A 97 -4.84 1.44 -6.41
C GLN A 97 -4.68 1.09 -7.89
N SER A 98 -5.81 0.88 -8.60
CA SER A 98 -5.82 0.54 -10.03
C SER A 98 -4.93 -0.68 -10.34
N TYR A 99 -3.82 -0.52 -11.06
CA TYR A 99 -2.85 -1.57 -11.39
C TYR A 99 -1.53 -1.43 -10.62
N HIS A 100 -1.45 -0.48 -9.68
CA HIS A 100 -0.22 -0.19 -8.97
C HIS A 100 0.01 -1.14 -7.80
N MET A 101 1.28 -1.51 -7.62
CA MET A 101 1.74 -2.37 -6.53
C MET A 101 0.96 -3.69 -6.44
N PRO A 102 0.99 -4.53 -7.50
CA PRO A 102 0.34 -5.83 -7.46
C PRO A 102 0.99 -6.74 -6.42
N ILE A 103 0.17 -7.30 -5.53
CA ILE A 103 0.54 -8.39 -4.62
C ILE A 103 0.06 -9.68 -5.26
N SER A 104 0.99 -10.46 -5.81
CA SER A 104 0.71 -11.71 -6.53
C SER A 104 1.25 -12.96 -5.81
N SER A 105 1.87 -12.79 -4.64
CA SER A 105 2.40 -13.90 -3.84
C SER A 105 2.21 -13.67 -2.33
N GLU A 106 2.18 -14.77 -1.57
CA GLU A 106 2.20 -14.77 -0.11
C GLU A 106 3.41 -14.00 0.46
N GLN A 107 4.55 -14.05 -0.22
CA GLN A 107 5.75 -13.34 0.20
C GLN A 107 5.57 -11.83 0.05
N ASP A 108 4.97 -11.36 -1.05
CA ASP A 108 4.67 -9.95 -1.27
C ASP A 108 3.67 -9.45 -0.23
N LEU A 109 2.62 -10.23 0.05
CA LEU A 109 1.64 -9.88 1.08
C LEU A 109 2.33 -9.70 2.45
N LYS A 110 3.17 -10.67 2.86
CA LYS A 110 3.92 -10.60 4.13
C LYS A 110 4.88 -9.42 4.16
N LYS A 111 5.52 -9.08 3.05
CA LYS A 111 6.41 -7.93 2.92
C LYS A 111 5.63 -6.62 3.10
N VAL A 112 4.44 -6.50 2.52
CA VAL A 112 3.58 -5.32 2.67
C VAL A 112 3.10 -5.18 4.12
N ILE A 113 2.53 -6.24 4.69
CA ILE A 113 2.03 -6.22 6.07
C ILE A 113 3.16 -5.91 7.06
N SER A 114 4.33 -6.53 6.91
CA SER A 114 5.46 -6.25 7.81
C SER A 114 5.98 -4.81 7.67
N GLY A 115 6.01 -4.27 6.45
CA GLY A 115 6.33 -2.85 6.21
C GLY A 115 5.33 -1.90 6.87
N TYR A 116 4.02 -2.21 6.84
CA TYR A 116 2.98 -1.38 7.46
C TYR A 116 3.11 -1.40 8.99
N ARG A 117 3.32 -2.58 9.58
CA ARG A 117 3.53 -2.72 11.02
C ARG A 117 4.81 -2.04 11.50
N TYR A 118 5.89 -2.16 10.72
CA TYR A 118 7.13 -1.44 10.98
C TYR A 118 6.90 0.07 10.96
N ALA A 119 6.20 0.58 9.94
CA ALA A 119 5.87 1.99 9.82
C ALA A 119 5.08 2.50 11.05
N SER A 120 4.07 1.75 11.52
CA SER A 120 3.31 2.10 12.73
C SER A 120 4.19 2.24 13.97
N GLN A 121 5.11 1.29 14.20
CA GLN A 121 6.01 1.33 15.35
C GLN A 121 7.03 2.47 15.22
N ARG A 122 7.59 2.63 14.03
CA ARG A 122 8.62 3.64 13.74
C ARG A 122 8.06 5.06 13.84
N ALA A 123 6.85 5.28 13.33
CA ALA A 123 6.19 6.57 13.40
C ALA A 123 6.04 7.07 14.83
N LEU A 124 5.59 6.20 15.75
CA LEU A 124 5.45 6.56 17.17
C LEU A 124 6.77 7.00 17.81
N GLN A 125 7.87 6.30 17.52
CA GLN A 125 9.20 6.67 18.01
C GLN A 125 9.63 8.05 17.49
N ILE A 126 9.40 8.31 16.21
CA ILE A 126 9.75 9.59 15.59
C ILE A 126 8.86 10.72 16.13
N GLN A 127 7.56 10.51 16.29
CA GLN A 127 6.65 11.51 16.86
C GLN A 127 7.05 11.88 18.29
N GLN A 128 7.39 10.90 19.12
CA GLN A 128 7.91 11.14 20.47
C GLN A 128 9.18 12.00 20.45
N PHE A 129 10.12 11.68 19.54
CA PHE A 129 11.32 12.49 19.34
C PHE A 129 10.99 13.92 18.88
N LEU A 130 10.10 14.10 17.92
CA LEU A 130 9.72 15.42 17.41
C LEU A 130 8.98 16.27 18.44
N VAL A 131 8.23 15.67 19.36
CA VAL A 131 7.59 16.38 20.48
C VAL A 131 8.64 16.88 21.48
N SER A 132 9.76 16.16 21.63
CA SER A 132 10.86 16.56 22.53
C SER A 132 11.76 17.69 21.98
N LEU A 133 11.57 18.08 20.71
CA LEU A 133 12.24 19.21 20.04
C LEU A 133 11.41 20.50 20.10
#